data_AF-A0A7W9CHJ0-F1
#
_entry.id   AF-A0A7W9CHJ0-F1
#
_cell.length_a   1.000
_cell.length_b   1.000
_cell.length_c   1.000
_cell.angle_alpha   90.00
_cell.angle_beta   90.00
_cell.angle_gamma   90.00
#
_symmetry.space_group_name_H-M   'P 1'
#
loop_
_entity.id
_entity.type
_entity.pdbx_description
1 polymer ?
#
loop_
_entity_poly.entity_id
_entity_poly.type
_entity_poly.pdbx_seq_one_letter_code
_entity_poly.pdbx_strand_id
1 'polypeptide(L)'
;MTIPQRLCVLQFPSPTEIAWTTAIRARAESLGWTTHDLAVPSEWPRSHDRSAVYFTTGIHGAETLDPTHWIVLTENTSTSAGLVSGVLGVSQYSHASLVHTSIRLALSAKFASQNAQVDVLDARALRLDLPGLGQVERAAVDDLDLTAPDHRPLQIFDRLPIPIGASADWEPGIFNYPLGQAMEGGASDMDLTGRARVLVFGPFVYLPEGSWTVSINLTVDPMNGRVPLRFDWGDEGDFVSHNVFVTRPGQYTITLARDWVAVTPAQIRIWLTQPLFQGRLIFEGCHISRAPDDTPETTSV
;
A
#
# COMPACT_ATOMS: atom_id res chain seq x y z
N MET A 1 9.34 -39.96 11.23
CA MET A 1 9.66 -38.63 11.80
C MET A 1 8.91 -37.60 11.00
N THR A 2 8.06 -36.79 11.64
CA THR A 2 7.38 -35.67 11.00
C THR A 2 8.38 -34.56 10.73
N ILE A 3 8.36 -33.99 9.52
CA ILE A 3 9.22 -32.85 9.16
C ILE A 3 8.75 -31.64 9.99
N PRO A 4 9.67 -30.95 10.70
CA PRO A 4 9.34 -29.72 11.42
C PRO A 4 8.60 -28.71 10.54
N GLN A 5 7.49 -28.19 11.05
CA GLN A 5 6.66 -27.20 10.35
C GLN A 5 7.00 -25.79 10.84
N ARG A 6 7.16 -24.85 9.92
CA ARG A 6 7.50 -23.45 10.21
C ARG A 6 6.41 -22.59 9.58
N LEU A 7 5.42 -22.19 10.38
CA LEU A 7 4.35 -21.32 9.91
C LEU A 7 4.72 -19.87 10.16
N CYS A 8 4.61 -19.02 9.16
CA CYS A 8 4.68 -17.58 9.36
C CYS A 8 3.33 -16.93 9.14
N VAL A 9 2.87 -16.16 10.13
CA VAL A 9 1.55 -15.52 10.15
C VAL A 9 1.73 -14.02 9.99
N LEU A 10 1.20 -13.51 8.89
CA LEU A 10 1.02 -12.10 8.59
C LEU A 10 -0.43 -11.73 8.80
N GLN A 11 -0.68 -10.57 9.40
CA GLN A 11 -2.03 -10.10 9.66
C GLN A 11 -2.17 -8.69 9.11
N PHE A 12 -3.29 -8.40 8.45
CA PHE A 12 -3.73 -7.01 8.27
C PHE A 12 -3.98 -6.39 9.65
N PRO A 13 -3.87 -5.05 9.80
CA PRO A 13 -4.40 -4.38 10.97
C PRO A 13 -5.88 -4.74 11.15
N SER A 14 -6.24 -5.42 12.24
CA SER A 14 -7.63 -5.85 12.44
C SER A 14 -8.03 -5.81 13.92
N PRO A 15 -9.34 -5.74 14.24
CA PRO A 15 -9.81 -5.83 15.63
C PRO A 15 -9.54 -7.24 16.21
N THR A 16 -9.37 -8.22 15.33
CA THR A 16 -9.20 -9.64 15.66
C THR A 16 -7.74 -10.05 15.82
N GLU A 17 -6.77 -9.16 15.54
CA GLU A 17 -5.33 -9.45 15.52
C GLU A 17 -4.84 -10.09 16.83
N ILE A 18 -5.23 -9.52 17.98
CA ILE A 18 -4.85 -10.05 19.30
C ILE A 18 -5.53 -11.40 19.56
N ALA A 19 -6.81 -11.53 19.21
CA ALA A 19 -7.59 -12.77 19.44
C ALA A 19 -7.03 -13.94 18.62
N TRP A 20 -6.66 -13.69 17.36
CA TRP A 20 -6.02 -14.68 16.50
C TRP A 20 -4.62 -15.06 16.98
N THR A 21 -3.78 -14.06 17.29
CA THR A 21 -2.43 -14.30 17.81
C THR A 21 -2.47 -15.18 19.06
N THR A 22 -3.39 -14.88 19.98
CA THR A 22 -3.59 -15.67 21.21
C THR A 22 -4.05 -17.09 20.92
N ALA A 23 -5.04 -17.27 20.05
CA ALA A 23 -5.59 -18.59 19.73
C ALA A 23 -4.58 -19.50 19.01
N ILE A 24 -3.86 -18.94 18.03
CA ILE A 24 -2.82 -19.67 17.30
C ILE A 24 -1.68 -20.05 18.25
N ARG A 25 -1.27 -19.15 19.15
CA ARG A 25 -0.23 -19.43 20.14
C ARG A 25 -0.63 -20.55 21.09
N ALA A 26 -1.82 -20.47 21.69
CA ALA A 26 -2.33 -21.52 22.57
C ALA A 26 -2.41 -22.87 21.85
N ARG A 27 -2.82 -22.88 20.58
CA ARG A 27 -2.87 -24.12 19.79
C ARG A 27 -1.47 -24.68 19.52
N ALA A 28 -0.53 -23.85 19.09
CA ALA A 28 0.84 -24.24 18.83
C ALA A 28 1.49 -24.85 20.10
N GLU A 29 1.33 -24.20 21.25
CA GLU A 29 1.84 -24.68 22.53
C GLU A 29 1.22 -26.02 22.93
N SER A 30 -0.08 -26.23 22.68
CA SER A 30 -0.76 -27.51 22.96
C SER A 30 -0.19 -28.69 22.16
N LEU A 31 0.45 -28.40 21.01
CA LEU A 31 1.13 -29.36 20.15
C LEU A 31 2.65 -29.43 20.42
N GLY A 32 3.15 -28.69 21.41
CA GLY A 32 4.58 -28.61 21.72
C GLY A 32 5.41 -27.78 20.73
N TRP A 33 4.77 -26.95 19.91
CA TRP A 33 5.46 -26.04 18.98
C TRP A 33 5.94 -24.79 19.73
N THR A 34 6.99 -24.17 19.21
CA THR A 34 7.47 -22.89 19.74
C THR A 34 6.78 -21.72 19.04
N THR A 35 6.63 -20.59 19.74
CA THR A 35 6.07 -19.37 19.14
C THR A 35 7.04 -18.20 19.30
N HIS A 36 7.13 -17.36 18.28
CA HIS A 36 8.07 -16.24 18.22
C HIS A 36 7.38 -15.01 17.67
N ASP A 37 7.61 -13.86 18.29
CA ASP A 37 7.20 -12.56 17.78
C ASP A 37 8.40 -11.92 17.06
N LEU A 38 8.30 -11.78 15.75
CA LEU A 38 9.42 -11.39 14.88
C LEU A 38 9.51 -9.88 14.65
N ALA A 39 9.34 -9.10 15.72
CA ALA A 39 9.57 -7.66 15.64
C ALA A 39 11.06 -7.31 15.35
N VAL A 40 12.00 -8.23 15.62
CA VAL A 40 13.44 -7.99 15.48
C VAL A 40 14.15 -9.14 14.74
N PRO A 41 14.70 -8.91 13.53
CA PRO A 41 15.40 -9.92 12.72
C PRO A 41 16.55 -10.66 13.41
N SER A 42 17.24 -10.03 14.34
CA SER A 42 18.36 -10.64 15.07
C SER A 42 17.93 -11.72 16.07
N GLU A 43 16.65 -11.76 16.44
CA GLU A 43 16.10 -12.70 17.43
C GLU A 43 15.58 -13.99 16.77
N TRP A 44 15.78 -14.13 15.47
CA TRP A 44 15.20 -15.22 14.72
C TRP A 44 15.91 -16.54 15.00
N PRO A 45 15.14 -17.63 15.25
CA PRO A 45 15.74 -18.92 15.55
C PRO A 45 16.58 -19.41 14.38
N ARG A 46 17.88 -19.65 14.63
CA ARG A 46 18.82 -20.20 13.64
C ARG A 46 18.73 -21.74 13.52
N SER A 47 18.09 -22.41 14.47
CA SER A 47 17.83 -23.86 14.44
C SER A 47 16.37 -24.12 14.05
N HIS A 48 16.18 -25.08 13.15
CA HIS A 48 14.88 -25.50 12.61
C HIS A 48 14.50 -26.91 13.06
N ASP A 49 15.04 -27.37 14.20
CA ASP A 49 14.89 -28.76 14.66
C ASP A 49 13.50 -29.06 15.23
N ARG A 50 12.65 -28.04 15.40
CA ARG A 50 11.30 -28.12 15.97
C ARG A 50 10.32 -27.29 15.18
N SER A 51 9.06 -27.69 15.22
CA SER A 51 7.99 -26.90 14.63
C SER A 51 7.80 -25.58 15.38
N ALA A 52 7.50 -24.52 14.63
CA ALA A 52 7.38 -23.17 15.15
C ALA A 52 6.31 -22.35 14.42
N VAL A 53 5.72 -21.40 15.13
CA VAL A 53 4.88 -20.33 14.58
C VAL A 53 5.59 -19.00 14.77
N TYR A 54 5.62 -18.22 13.71
CA TYR A 54 6.26 -16.91 13.64
C TYR A 54 5.20 -15.85 13.36
N PHE A 55 5.01 -14.90 14.27
CA PHE A 55 4.14 -13.75 14.05
C PHE A 55 4.99 -12.57 13.60
N THR A 56 4.59 -11.88 12.53
CA THR A 56 5.24 -10.63 12.15
C THR A 56 4.25 -9.57 11.73
N THR A 57 4.47 -8.37 12.26
CA THR A 57 3.84 -7.11 11.82
C THR A 57 4.84 -6.23 11.06
N GLY A 58 6.12 -6.65 11.03
CA GLY A 58 7.25 -5.89 10.51
C GLY A 58 7.77 -6.43 9.17
N ILE A 59 8.32 -5.50 8.40
CA ILE A 59 8.81 -5.67 7.01
C ILE A 59 10.20 -6.31 6.98
N HIS A 60 11.06 -5.86 7.91
CA HIS A 60 12.49 -6.09 7.78
C HIS A 60 12.82 -7.51 8.19
N GLY A 61 13.57 -8.18 7.33
CA GLY A 61 13.98 -9.55 7.54
C GLY A 61 12.97 -10.58 7.07
N ALA A 62 11.64 -10.30 6.96
CA ALA A 62 10.59 -11.31 6.64
C ALA A 62 10.99 -12.29 5.53
N GLU A 63 11.70 -11.78 4.52
CA GLU A 63 12.21 -12.51 3.35
C GLU A 63 13.36 -13.49 3.63
N THR A 64 14.06 -13.34 4.75
CA THR A 64 15.11 -14.27 5.20
C THR A 64 14.53 -15.43 6.03
N LEU A 65 13.23 -15.41 6.33
CA LEU A 65 12.54 -16.59 6.85
C LEU A 65 12.43 -17.62 5.73
N ASP A 66 12.68 -18.88 6.09
CA ASP A 66 12.39 -20.04 5.26
C ASP A 66 11.20 -20.80 5.88
N PRO A 67 9.98 -20.22 5.88
CA PRO A 67 8.83 -20.92 6.43
C PRO A 67 8.44 -22.08 5.52
N THR A 68 7.89 -23.14 6.12
CA THR A 68 7.26 -24.20 5.32
C THR A 68 5.93 -23.73 4.75
N HIS A 69 5.27 -22.77 5.40
CA HIS A 69 3.98 -22.25 4.99
C HIS A 69 3.77 -20.80 5.46
N TRP A 70 3.15 -19.97 4.62
CA TRP A 70 2.71 -18.62 4.97
C TRP A 70 1.20 -18.57 5.19
N ILE A 71 0.77 -17.88 6.24
CA ILE A 71 -0.62 -17.57 6.51
C ILE A 71 -0.79 -16.06 6.45
N VAL A 72 -1.66 -15.58 5.58
CA VAL A 72 -2.01 -14.17 5.47
C VAL A 72 -3.46 -14.01 5.93
N LEU A 73 -3.65 -13.42 7.11
CA LEU A 73 -4.98 -13.09 7.64
C LEU A 73 -5.40 -11.71 7.13
N THR A 74 -6.39 -11.69 6.25
CA THR A 74 -6.90 -10.46 5.61
C THR A 74 -8.07 -9.87 6.37
N GLU A 75 -8.18 -8.56 6.35
CA GLU A 75 -9.28 -7.77 6.89
C GLU A 75 -9.77 -6.78 5.82
N ASN A 76 -10.95 -6.20 6.01
CA ASN A 76 -11.39 -5.06 5.22
C ASN A 76 -10.36 -3.91 5.31
N THR A 77 -9.99 -3.33 4.16
CA THR A 77 -8.96 -2.30 4.08
C THR A 77 -9.36 -0.99 4.77
N SER A 78 -10.65 -0.63 4.74
CA SER A 78 -11.21 0.51 5.48
C SER A 78 -11.14 0.28 6.99
N THR A 79 -11.50 -0.92 7.46
CA THR A 79 -11.36 -1.29 8.89
C THR A 79 -9.90 -1.21 9.33
N SER A 80 -8.98 -1.73 8.51
CA SER A 80 -7.54 -1.67 8.75
C SER A 80 -7.05 -0.23 8.89
N ALA A 81 -7.43 0.64 7.94
CA ALA A 81 -7.06 2.06 7.98
C ALA A 81 -7.67 2.79 9.18
N GLY A 82 -8.93 2.49 9.51
CA GLY A 82 -9.62 3.05 10.68
C GLY A 82 -8.91 2.69 11.98
N LEU A 83 -8.51 1.44 12.17
CA LEU A 83 -7.72 1.00 13.33
C LEU A 83 -6.38 1.71 13.43
N VAL A 84 -5.61 1.73 12.34
CA VAL A 84 -4.31 2.41 12.31
C VAL A 84 -4.48 3.90 12.62
N SER A 85 -5.52 4.54 12.08
CA SER A 85 -5.82 5.95 12.37
C SER A 85 -6.15 6.19 13.85
N GLY A 86 -6.94 5.29 14.45
CA GLY A 86 -7.28 5.33 15.88
C GLY A 86 -6.06 5.16 16.78
N VAL A 87 -5.15 4.24 16.44
CA VAL A 87 -3.89 4.03 17.16
C VAL A 87 -2.98 5.26 17.07
N LEU A 88 -2.90 5.89 15.90
CA LEU A 88 -2.06 7.06 15.66
C LEU A 88 -2.70 8.37 16.15
N GLY A 89 -3.99 8.38 16.51
CA GLY A 89 -4.72 9.59 16.90
C GLY A 89 -4.91 10.59 15.78
N VAL A 90 -5.02 10.12 14.53
CA VAL A 90 -5.15 10.94 13.31
C VAL A 90 -6.46 10.61 12.58
N SER A 91 -6.85 11.43 11.61
CA SER A 91 -7.99 11.10 10.76
C SER A 91 -7.71 9.83 9.94
N GLN A 92 -8.77 9.06 9.70
CA GLN A 92 -8.74 7.97 8.73
C GLN A 92 -8.29 8.52 7.38
N TYR A 93 -7.36 7.82 6.75
CA TYR A 93 -6.72 8.22 5.50
C TYR A 93 -5.95 9.54 5.52
N SER A 94 -5.60 10.07 6.69
CA SER A 94 -4.45 10.97 6.77
C SER A 94 -3.22 10.31 6.13
N HIS A 95 -2.29 11.12 5.65
CA HIS A 95 -1.04 10.63 5.06
C HIS A 95 -0.35 9.58 5.95
N ALA A 96 -0.22 9.85 7.24
CA ALA A 96 0.35 8.89 8.20
C ALA A 96 -0.44 7.56 8.26
N SER A 97 -1.77 7.61 8.41
CA SER A 97 -2.61 6.40 8.44
C SER A 97 -2.50 5.58 7.15
N LEU A 98 -2.52 6.22 5.98
CA LEU A 98 -2.39 5.54 4.68
C LEU A 98 -1.04 4.84 4.54
N VAL A 99 0.04 5.55 4.83
CA VAL A 99 1.40 5.01 4.72
C VAL A 99 1.55 3.79 5.64
N HIS A 100 1.22 3.94 6.93
CA HIS A 100 1.35 2.84 7.89
C HIS A 100 0.47 1.64 7.57
N THR A 101 -0.76 1.87 7.09
CA THR A 101 -1.67 0.77 6.69
C THR A 101 -1.12 0.07 5.45
N SER A 102 -0.83 0.83 4.39
CA SER A 102 -0.39 0.28 3.09
C SER A 102 0.89 -0.54 3.17
N ILE A 103 1.81 -0.20 4.08
CA ILE A 103 3.01 -1.02 4.35
C ILE A 103 2.63 -2.48 4.66
N ARG A 104 1.73 -2.69 5.63
CA ARG A 104 1.33 -4.05 6.04
C ARG A 104 0.55 -4.78 4.95
N LEU A 105 -0.30 -4.05 4.21
CA LEU A 105 -1.08 -4.60 3.11
C LEU A 105 -0.20 -5.02 1.93
N ALA A 106 0.73 -4.16 1.51
CA ALA A 106 1.64 -4.42 0.40
C ALA A 106 2.56 -5.61 0.68
N LEU A 107 3.03 -5.78 1.91
CA LEU A 107 3.82 -6.96 2.29
C LEU A 107 3.00 -8.24 2.23
N SER A 108 1.80 -8.19 2.80
CA SER A 108 0.88 -9.33 2.74
C SER A 108 0.59 -9.71 1.29
N ALA A 109 0.42 -8.72 0.40
CA ALA A 109 0.27 -8.94 -1.03
C ALA A 109 1.52 -9.56 -1.69
N LYS A 110 2.73 -9.09 -1.34
CA LYS A 110 3.99 -9.68 -1.79
C LYS A 110 4.11 -11.15 -1.43
N PHE A 111 3.78 -11.53 -0.19
CA PHE A 111 3.86 -12.94 0.21
C PHE A 111 2.72 -13.77 -0.40
N ALA A 112 1.51 -13.22 -0.51
CA ALA A 112 0.39 -13.88 -1.18
C ALA A 112 0.62 -14.15 -2.67
N SER A 113 1.50 -13.41 -3.35
CA SER A 113 1.86 -13.66 -4.74
C SER A 113 3.01 -14.65 -4.93
N GLN A 114 3.65 -15.13 -3.85
CA GLN A 114 4.69 -16.14 -3.95
C GLN A 114 4.09 -17.52 -4.24
N ASN A 115 4.70 -18.26 -5.17
CA ASN A 115 4.27 -19.62 -5.55
C ASN A 115 4.51 -20.69 -4.46
N ALA A 116 5.00 -20.30 -3.29
CA ALA A 116 5.16 -21.18 -2.14
C ALA A 116 3.80 -21.43 -1.46
N GLN A 117 3.77 -22.34 -0.50
CA GLN A 117 2.53 -22.70 0.20
C GLN A 117 2.02 -21.50 1.03
N VAL A 118 1.07 -20.75 0.49
CA VAL A 118 0.47 -19.57 1.13
C VAL A 118 -1.04 -19.71 1.19
N ASP A 119 -1.60 -19.63 2.40
CA ASP A 119 -3.04 -19.56 2.62
C ASP A 119 -3.43 -18.12 2.96
N VAL A 120 -4.33 -17.55 2.14
CA VAL A 120 -4.98 -16.26 2.38
C VAL A 120 -6.33 -16.53 3.03
N LEU A 121 -6.50 -16.12 4.29
CA LEU A 121 -7.65 -16.45 5.13
C LEU A 121 -8.34 -15.19 5.66
N ASP A 122 -9.66 -15.25 5.82
CA ASP A 122 -10.45 -14.13 6.36
C ASP A 122 -10.28 -14.02 7.88
N ALA A 123 -9.66 -12.93 8.36
CA ALA A 123 -9.45 -12.67 9.78
C ALA A 123 -10.77 -12.46 10.55
N ARG A 124 -11.89 -12.24 9.88
CA ARG A 124 -13.21 -12.09 10.51
C ARG A 124 -13.83 -13.44 10.87
N ALA A 125 -13.38 -14.53 10.26
CA ALA A 125 -13.83 -15.87 10.62
C ALA A 125 -13.61 -16.11 12.14
N LEU A 126 -14.46 -16.92 12.76
CA LEU A 126 -14.26 -17.37 14.15
C LEU A 126 -13.33 -18.59 14.22
N ARG A 127 -13.30 -19.38 13.14
CA ARG A 127 -12.54 -20.62 13.04
C ARG A 127 -11.81 -20.69 11.71
N LEU A 128 -10.54 -21.06 11.76
CA LEU A 128 -9.68 -21.28 10.61
C LEU A 128 -9.06 -22.67 10.68
N ASP A 129 -8.81 -23.30 9.54
CA ASP A 129 -7.99 -24.51 9.46
C ASP A 129 -6.58 -24.10 9.07
N LEU A 130 -5.60 -24.38 9.93
CA LEU A 130 -4.22 -23.96 9.76
C LEU A 130 -3.30 -25.17 9.52
N PRO A 131 -2.42 -25.15 8.51
CA PRO A 131 -1.53 -26.26 8.18
C PRO A 131 -0.72 -26.73 9.40
N GLY A 132 -0.84 -28.00 9.75
CA GLY A 132 -0.15 -28.61 10.88
C GLY A 132 -0.68 -28.26 12.28
N LEU A 133 -1.49 -27.21 12.43
CA LEU A 133 -2.20 -26.88 13.68
C LEU A 133 -3.64 -27.44 13.70
N GLY A 134 -4.23 -27.69 12.53
CA GLY A 134 -5.62 -28.06 12.35
C GLY A 134 -6.56 -26.89 12.62
N GLN A 135 -7.79 -27.19 13.06
CA GLN A 135 -8.77 -26.15 13.37
C GLN A 135 -8.36 -25.34 14.61
N VAL A 136 -8.33 -24.02 14.43
CA VAL A 136 -8.08 -23.01 15.47
C VAL A 136 -9.28 -22.09 15.57
N GLU A 137 -9.75 -21.85 16.78
CA GLU A 137 -10.89 -20.98 17.06
C GLU A 137 -10.43 -19.84 17.97
N ARG A 138 -10.73 -18.60 17.57
CA ARG A 138 -10.43 -17.41 18.38
C ARG A 138 -11.60 -17.05 19.27
N ALA A 139 -11.33 -16.24 20.29
CA ALA A 139 -12.40 -15.59 21.04
C ALA A 139 -13.21 -14.65 20.12
N ALA A 140 -14.51 -14.56 20.39
CA ALA A 140 -15.36 -13.54 19.78
C ALA A 140 -14.84 -12.16 20.21
N VAL A 141 -14.83 -11.24 19.27
CA VAL A 141 -14.50 -9.82 19.48
C VAL A 141 -15.70 -9.06 18.95
N ASP A 142 -16.12 -8.03 19.68
CA ASP A 142 -17.18 -7.15 19.19
C ASP A 142 -16.72 -6.53 17.87
N ASP A 143 -17.52 -6.70 16.82
CA ASP A 143 -17.23 -6.07 15.54
C ASP A 143 -17.24 -4.56 15.73
N LEU A 144 -16.09 -3.94 15.50
CA LEU A 144 -16.03 -2.51 15.28
C LEU A 144 -16.68 -2.26 13.92
N ASP A 145 -17.97 -1.91 13.93
CA ASP A 145 -18.69 -1.45 12.73
C ASP A 145 -18.16 -0.08 12.34
N LEU A 146 -16.98 -0.08 11.72
CA LEU A 146 -16.41 1.10 11.08
C LEU A 146 -17.12 1.24 9.75
N THR A 147 -18.07 2.18 9.66
CA THR A 147 -18.73 2.51 8.40
C THR A 147 -17.66 2.80 7.37
N ALA A 148 -17.59 1.95 6.34
CA ALA A 148 -16.61 2.12 5.28
C ALA A 148 -16.88 3.48 4.62
N PRO A 149 -15.90 4.41 4.64
CA PRO A 149 -16.03 5.64 3.87
C PRO A 149 -16.24 5.32 2.38
N ASP A 150 -16.90 6.24 1.68
CA ASP A 150 -17.11 6.14 0.23
C ASP A 150 -15.77 6.09 -0.53
N HIS A 151 -14.72 6.65 0.07
CA HIS A 151 -13.36 6.71 -0.47
C HIS A 151 -12.52 5.51 -0.02
N ARG A 152 -11.92 4.77 -0.97
CA ARG A 152 -11.17 3.54 -0.68
C ARG A 152 -9.82 3.50 -1.42
N PRO A 153 -8.86 4.36 -1.04
CA PRO A 153 -7.55 4.44 -1.70
C PRO A 153 -6.71 3.15 -1.58
N LEU A 154 -7.11 2.24 -0.69
CA LEU A 154 -6.45 0.96 -0.43
C LEU A 154 -7.21 -0.25 -1.01
N GLN A 155 -8.30 -0.04 -1.76
CA GLN A 155 -9.16 -1.16 -2.22
C GLN A 155 -8.45 -2.16 -3.16
N ILE A 156 -7.30 -1.79 -3.74
CA ILE A 156 -6.43 -2.74 -4.47
C ILE A 156 -6.04 -3.96 -3.61
N PHE A 157 -6.08 -3.84 -2.28
CA PHE A 157 -5.72 -4.89 -1.33
C PHE A 157 -6.92 -5.69 -0.81
N ASP A 158 -8.15 -5.40 -1.25
CA ASP A 158 -9.36 -6.11 -0.78
C ASP A 158 -9.35 -7.60 -1.17
N ARG A 159 -8.51 -7.99 -2.13
CA ARG A 159 -8.31 -9.37 -2.54
C ARG A 159 -6.83 -9.67 -2.75
N LEU A 160 -6.37 -10.77 -2.14
CA LEU A 160 -5.02 -11.29 -2.31
C LEU A 160 -5.02 -12.68 -2.97
N PRO A 161 -4.04 -13.01 -3.82
CA PRO A 161 -3.09 -12.07 -4.43
C PRO A 161 -3.82 -10.99 -5.25
N ILE A 162 -3.20 -9.81 -5.39
CA ILE A 162 -3.83 -8.68 -6.10
C ILE A 162 -4.04 -9.07 -7.57
N PRO A 163 -5.28 -9.13 -8.07
CA PRO A 163 -5.53 -9.53 -9.44
C PRO A 163 -5.11 -8.44 -10.42
N ILE A 164 -4.71 -8.83 -11.63
CA ILE A 164 -4.56 -7.89 -12.75
C ILE A 164 -5.90 -7.16 -12.96
N GLY A 165 -5.83 -5.85 -13.13
CA GLY A 165 -6.99 -4.97 -13.24
C GLY A 165 -7.58 -4.51 -11.90
N ALA A 166 -7.08 -5.00 -10.75
CA ALA A 166 -7.41 -4.40 -9.46
C ALA A 166 -7.01 -2.91 -9.48
N SER A 167 -7.90 -2.05 -8.99
CA SER A 167 -7.72 -0.60 -9.12
C SER A 167 -8.20 0.15 -7.91
N ALA A 168 -7.63 1.34 -7.66
CA ALA A 168 -8.09 2.28 -6.66
C ALA A 168 -8.09 3.70 -7.21
N ASP A 169 -9.07 4.49 -6.76
CA ASP A 169 -9.07 5.92 -6.97
C ASP A 169 -8.37 6.62 -5.81
N TRP A 170 -7.40 7.47 -6.16
CA TRP A 170 -6.65 8.30 -5.25
C TRP A 170 -7.09 9.75 -5.44
N GLU A 171 -7.87 10.21 -4.49
CA GLU A 171 -8.50 11.52 -4.55
C GLU A 171 -7.52 12.64 -4.20
N PRO A 172 -7.80 13.89 -4.60
CA PRO A 172 -6.94 15.01 -4.28
C PRO A 172 -6.61 15.15 -2.79
N GLY A 173 -7.52 14.77 -1.90
CA GLY A 173 -7.37 14.93 -0.45
C GLY A 173 -6.22 14.14 0.18
N ILE A 174 -5.68 13.13 -0.49
CA ILE A 174 -4.58 12.30 0.04
C ILE A 174 -3.19 12.72 -0.46
N PHE A 175 -3.11 13.78 -1.26
CA PHE A 175 -1.86 14.33 -1.79
C PHE A 175 -1.44 15.60 -1.06
N ASN A 176 -0.16 15.94 -1.22
CA ASN A 176 0.43 17.15 -0.68
C ASN A 176 0.58 18.23 -1.75
N TYR A 177 0.31 19.48 -1.34
CA TYR A 177 0.34 20.67 -2.18
C TYR A 177 1.26 21.71 -1.53
N PRO A 178 2.49 21.90 -2.04
CA PRO A 178 3.39 22.92 -1.51
C PRO A 178 2.82 24.34 -1.64
N LEU A 179 2.97 25.15 -0.59
CA LEU A 179 2.61 26.57 -0.60
C LEU A 179 3.81 27.42 -0.16
N GLY A 180 4.40 28.17 -1.09
CA GLY A 180 5.56 29.03 -0.82
C GLY A 180 6.84 28.23 -0.52
N GLN A 181 7.28 28.26 0.74
CA GLN A 181 8.39 27.43 1.24
C GLN A 181 7.89 26.21 2.05
N ALA A 182 6.61 26.18 2.43
CA ALA A 182 6.04 25.03 3.12
C ALA A 182 5.75 23.91 2.12
N MET A 183 6.05 22.68 2.51
CA MET A 183 5.76 21.47 1.73
C MET A 183 4.28 21.06 1.81
N GLU A 184 3.52 21.69 2.70
CA GLU A 184 2.10 21.42 2.97
C GLU A 184 1.30 22.72 3.06
N GLY A 185 -0.03 22.61 3.03
CA GLY A 185 -0.96 23.73 3.24
C GLY A 185 -1.52 24.39 1.98
N GLY A 186 -1.14 23.91 0.79
CA GLY A 186 -1.79 24.27 -0.47
C GLY A 186 -3.11 23.51 -0.70
N ALA A 187 -3.68 23.69 -1.89
CA ALA A 187 -4.89 23.01 -2.35
C ALA A 187 -4.66 22.43 -3.74
N SER A 188 -5.57 21.53 -4.17
CA SER A 188 -5.54 20.94 -5.50
C SER A 188 -5.74 21.93 -6.64
N ASP A 189 -6.31 23.11 -6.33
CA ASP A 189 -6.47 24.24 -7.22
C ASP A 189 -5.33 25.24 -7.00
N MET A 190 -4.48 25.38 -8.01
CA MET A 190 -3.18 26.04 -7.91
C MET A 190 -3.04 27.14 -8.96
N ASP A 191 -2.65 28.33 -8.50
CA ASP A 191 -2.09 29.38 -9.35
C ASP A 191 -0.68 28.98 -9.81
N LEU A 192 -0.45 28.95 -11.12
CA LEU A 192 0.83 28.55 -11.70
C LEU A 192 1.86 29.69 -11.74
N THR A 193 1.48 30.91 -11.38
CA THR A 193 2.36 32.07 -11.36
C THR A 193 3.58 31.84 -10.48
N GLY A 194 4.75 32.33 -10.93
CA GLY A 194 6.00 32.30 -10.19
C GLY A 194 7.01 31.29 -10.73
N ARG A 195 7.88 30.81 -9.84
CA ARG A 195 9.03 29.94 -10.17
C ARG A 195 8.62 28.50 -10.48
N ALA A 196 9.51 27.78 -11.16
CA ALA A 196 9.48 26.33 -11.27
C ALA A 196 9.48 25.68 -9.88
N ARG A 197 8.61 24.69 -9.68
CA ARG A 197 8.37 24.04 -8.38
C ARG A 197 7.56 22.75 -8.53
N VAL A 198 7.56 21.92 -7.49
CA VAL A 198 6.57 20.86 -7.32
C VAL A 198 5.20 21.49 -7.06
N LEU A 199 4.19 20.99 -7.76
CA LEU A 199 2.79 21.37 -7.61
C LEU A 199 2.04 20.35 -6.76
N VAL A 200 2.26 19.06 -7.03
CA VAL A 200 1.62 17.94 -6.32
C VAL A 200 2.67 16.88 -6.03
N PHE A 201 2.62 16.28 -4.83
CA PHE A 201 3.38 15.07 -4.53
C PHE A 201 2.67 14.14 -3.54
N GLY A 202 2.89 12.82 -3.67
CA GLY A 202 2.29 11.80 -2.80
C GLY A 202 1.56 10.71 -3.60
N PRO A 203 0.68 9.89 -2.98
CA PRO A 203 0.33 9.86 -1.56
C PRO A 203 1.28 9.01 -0.71
N PHE A 204 2.28 8.36 -1.33
CA PHE A 204 3.22 7.43 -0.68
C PHE A 204 2.56 6.14 -0.16
N VAL A 205 1.47 5.71 -0.80
CA VAL A 205 0.88 4.40 -0.58
C VAL A 205 1.85 3.34 -1.10
N TYR A 206 2.19 2.36 -0.27
CA TYR A 206 3.10 1.28 -0.67
C TYR A 206 2.42 0.38 -1.67
N LEU A 207 3.11 0.06 -2.77
CA LEU A 207 2.68 -0.91 -3.76
C LEU A 207 3.61 -2.14 -3.71
N PRO A 208 3.07 -3.37 -3.84
CA PRO A 208 3.89 -4.55 -4.00
C PRO A 208 4.49 -4.65 -5.40
N GLU A 209 5.43 -5.59 -5.53
CA GLU A 209 6.09 -5.93 -6.78
C GLU A 209 5.10 -6.19 -7.93
N GLY A 210 5.46 -5.72 -9.12
CA GLY A 210 4.67 -5.85 -10.35
C GLY A 210 4.50 -4.57 -11.15
N SER A 211 3.95 -4.70 -12.35
CA SER A 211 3.56 -3.59 -13.22
C SER A 211 2.32 -2.85 -12.71
N TRP A 212 2.43 -1.52 -12.60
CA TRP A 212 1.35 -0.62 -12.19
C TRP A 212 1.18 0.53 -13.16
N THR A 213 -0.07 0.84 -13.48
CA THR A 213 -0.45 2.02 -14.25
C THR A 213 -1.12 3.07 -13.38
N VAL A 214 -0.86 4.34 -13.68
CA VAL A 214 -1.54 5.49 -13.09
C VAL A 214 -2.11 6.37 -14.19
N SER A 215 -3.36 6.79 -14.03
CA SER A 215 -4.04 7.78 -14.88
C SER A 215 -4.35 9.02 -14.06
N ILE A 216 -3.58 10.08 -14.30
CA ILE A 216 -3.60 11.36 -13.57
C ILE A 216 -4.58 12.30 -14.27
N ASN A 217 -5.60 12.77 -13.56
CA ASN A 217 -6.63 13.67 -14.09
C ASN A 217 -6.41 15.11 -13.60
N LEU A 218 -6.49 16.07 -14.53
CA LEU A 218 -6.29 17.48 -14.23
C LEU A 218 -6.98 18.40 -15.23
N THR A 219 -7.38 19.57 -14.74
CA THR A 219 -7.81 20.70 -15.56
C THR A 219 -6.70 21.75 -15.59
N VAL A 220 -6.32 22.23 -16.78
CA VAL A 220 -5.32 23.30 -16.94
C VAL A 220 -5.90 24.43 -17.75
N ASP A 221 -5.68 25.66 -17.28
CA ASP A 221 -5.89 26.88 -18.05
C ASP A 221 -4.55 27.61 -18.20
N PRO A 222 -3.94 27.61 -19.40
CA PRO A 222 -2.67 28.28 -19.64
C PRO A 222 -2.81 29.80 -19.82
N MET A 223 -4.02 30.37 -19.84
CA MET A 223 -4.30 31.80 -20.02
C MET A 223 -3.51 32.42 -21.19
N ASN A 224 -3.65 31.86 -22.40
CA ASN A 224 -2.93 32.24 -23.63
C ASN A 224 -1.39 32.01 -23.60
N GLY A 225 -0.86 31.36 -22.57
CA GLY A 225 0.54 30.97 -22.45
C GLY A 225 0.83 29.53 -22.87
N ARG A 226 2.01 29.05 -22.49
CA ARG A 226 2.47 27.67 -22.63
C ARG A 226 2.88 27.18 -21.25
N VAL A 227 2.20 26.18 -20.72
CA VAL A 227 2.47 25.64 -19.36
C VAL A 227 3.35 24.40 -19.47
N PRO A 228 4.61 24.43 -18.99
CA PRO A 228 5.54 23.32 -19.09
C PRO A 228 5.46 22.42 -17.85
N LEU A 229 4.82 21.26 -17.99
CA LEU A 229 4.61 20.31 -16.91
C LEU A 229 5.52 19.09 -17.05
N ARG A 230 5.96 18.55 -15.92
CA ARG A 230 6.54 17.19 -15.83
C ARG A 230 5.72 16.34 -14.87
N PHE A 231 5.41 15.13 -15.30
CA PHE A 231 4.72 14.10 -14.53
C PHE A 231 5.72 13.01 -14.20
N ASP A 232 5.88 12.69 -12.91
CA ASP A 232 6.71 11.59 -12.44
C ASP A 232 5.81 10.54 -11.78
N TRP A 233 6.05 9.25 -12.09
CA TRP A 233 5.42 8.10 -11.44
C TRP A 233 6.49 7.14 -10.96
N GLY A 234 6.58 6.92 -9.65
CA GLY A 234 7.61 6.06 -9.11
C GLY A 234 7.79 6.13 -7.59
N ASP A 235 9.03 6.02 -7.11
CA ASP A 235 9.41 5.95 -5.70
C ASP A 235 10.65 6.84 -5.43
N GLU A 236 11.22 6.82 -4.23
CA GLU A 236 12.30 7.74 -3.83
C GLU A 236 13.64 7.46 -4.53
N GLY A 237 13.73 7.74 -5.83
CA GLY A 237 14.98 7.70 -6.60
C GLY A 237 14.81 7.21 -8.02
N ASP A 238 13.71 6.51 -8.31
CA ASP A 238 13.45 5.93 -9.62
C ASP A 238 12.03 6.30 -10.08
N PHE A 239 11.96 7.00 -11.21
CA PHE A 239 10.73 7.57 -11.74
C PHE A 239 10.66 7.36 -13.25
N VAL A 240 9.48 6.97 -13.71
CA VAL A 240 9.08 7.21 -15.09
C VAL A 240 8.60 8.65 -15.19
N SER A 241 9.24 9.43 -16.05
CA SER A 241 8.95 10.86 -16.24
C SER A 241 8.41 11.16 -17.63
N HIS A 242 7.41 12.04 -17.71
CA HIS A 242 6.87 12.56 -18.96
C HIS A 242 6.79 14.09 -18.92
N ASN A 243 7.39 14.77 -19.90
CA ASN A 243 7.34 16.22 -20.03
C ASN A 243 6.34 16.62 -21.11
N VAL A 244 5.48 17.58 -20.83
CA VAL A 244 4.48 18.07 -21.78
C VAL A 244 4.31 19.57 -21.67
N PHE A 245 3.87 20.18 -22.76
CA PHE A 245 3.50 21.59 -22.79
C PHE A 245 2.01 21.73 -23.09
N VAL A 246 1.26 22.29 -22.15
CA VAL A 246 -0.16 22.56 -22.33
C VAL A 246 -0.34 23.96 -22.91
N THR A 247 -1.01 24.07 -24.05
CA THR A 247 -1.20 25.33 -24.80
C THR A 247 -2.67 25.72 -24.95
N ARG A 248 -3.60 24.85 -24.56
CA ARG A 248 -5.04 25.10 -24.62
C ARG A 248 -5.68 24.83 -23.26
N PRO A 249 -6.70 25.61 -22.86
CA PRO A 249 -7.47 25.28 -21.67
C PRO A 249 -8.24 23.97 -21.88
N GLY A 250 -8.34 23.14 -20.86
CA GLY A 250 -9.10 21.90 -20.92
C GLY A 250 -8.78 20.89 -19.82
N GLN A 251 -9.52 19.78 -19.86
CA GLN A 251 -9.25 18.59 -19.07
C GLN A 251 -8.28 17.67 -19.79
N TYR A 252 -7.37 17.09 -19.04
CA TYR A 252 -6.32 16.21 -19.52
C TYR A 252 -6.19 14.99 -18.61
N THR A 253 -5.88 13.85 -19.23
CA THR A 253 -5.46 12.65 -18.53
C THR A 253 -4.05 12.28 -19.00
N ILE A 254 -3.14 12.07 -18.05
CA ILE A 254 -1.79 11.55 -18.31
C ILE A 254 -1.73 10.13 -17.76
N THR A 255 -1.41 9.16 -18.61
CA THR A 255 -1.24 7.77 -18.20
C THR A 255 0.25 7.41 -18.21
N LEU A 256 0.73 6.86 -17.10
CA LEU A 256 2.09 6.36 -16.94
C LEU A 256 2.04 4.90 -16.46
N ALA A 257 3.00 4.10 -16.89
CA ALA A 257 3.20 2.71 -16.47
C ALA A 257 4.64 2.53 -15.97
N ARG A 258 4.81 1.78 -14.88
CA ARG A 258 6.11 1.41 -14.32
C ARG A 258 6.05 0.03 -13.66
N ASP A 259 7.18 -0.68 -13.66
CA ASP A 259 7.37 -1.92 -12.93
C ASP A 259 7.97 -1.68 -11.54
N TRP A 260 7.32 -2.23 -10.51
CA TRP A 260 7.83 -2.25 -9.15
C TRP A 260 8.63 -3.54 -8.91
N VAL A 261 9.90 -3.39 -8.57
CA VAL A 261 10.80 -4.53 -8.27
C VAL A 261 10.90 -4.85 -6.78
N ALA A 262 10.30 -4.02 -5.93
CA ALA A 262 10.20 -4.24 -4.49
C ALA A 262 8.94 -3.55 -3.93
N VAL A 263 8.60 -3.87 -2.67
CA VAL A 263 7.56 -3.15 -1.93
C VAL A 263 8.09 -1.77 -1.55
N THR A 264 7.67 -0.72 -2.27
CA THR A 264 8.14 0.66 -2.08
C THR A 264 6.98 1.67 -2.09
N PRO A 265 7.15 2.86 -1.49
CA PRO A 265 6.12 3.90 -1.51
C PRO A 265 5.94 4.45 -2.91
N ALA A 266 4.72 4.36 -3.44
CA ALA A 266 4.39 4.93 -4.73
C ALA A 266 4.07 6.42 -4.63
N GLN A 267 4.67 7.18 -5.53
CA GLN A 267 4.65 8.63 -5.56
C GLN A 267 4.38 9.12 -6.97
N ILE A 268 3.39 10.00 -7.06
CA ILE A 268 3.17 10.88 -8.20
C ILE A 268 3.82 12.22 -7.87
N ARG A 269 4.48 12.84 -8.84
CA ARG A 269 4.87 14.25 -8.77
C ARG A 269 4.42 14.99 -10.01
N ILE A 270 3.84 16.18 -9.81
CA ILE A 270 3.58 17.12 -10.90
C ILE A 270 4.48 18.32 -10.67
N TRP A 271 5.31 18.65 -11.65
CA TRP A 271 6.21 19.80 -11.61
C TRP A 271 5.79 20.86 -12.61
N LEU A 272 5.85 22.11 -12.18
CA LEU A 272 6.05 23.23 -13.08
C LEU A 272 7.56 23.35 -13.36
N THR A 273 7.96 23.12 -14.61
CA THR A 273 9.40 23.02 -14.96
C THR A 273 10.03 24.34 -15.37
N GLN A 274 9.23 25.37 -15.68
CA GLN A 274 9.71 26.72 -15.99
C GLN A 274 8.83 27.77 -15.31
N PRO A 275 9.36 28.96 -15.01
CA PRO A 275 8.56 30.04 -14.45
C PRO A 275 7.40 30.47 -15.36
N LEU A 276 6.28 30.87 -14.76
CA LEU A 276 5.11 31.39 -15.47
C LEU A 276 4.63 32.72 -14.87
N PHE A 277 4.05 33.57 -15.72
CA PHE A 277 3.43 34.82 -15.29
C PHE A 277 1.96 34.67 -14.90
N GLN A 278 1.30 33.64 -15.44
CA GLN A 278 -0.10 33.33 -15.18
C GLN A 278 -0.41 31.89 -15.61
N GLY A 279 -1.51 31.35 -15.10
CA GLY A 279 -2.04 30.03 -15.43
C GLY A 279 -2.64 29.38 -14.20
N ARG A 280 -3.48 28.38 -14.41
CA ARG A 280 -4.14 27.64 -13.33
C ARG A 280 -4.10 26.15 -13.61
N LEU A 281 -3.93 25.36 -12.57
CA LEU A 281 -4.03 23.90 -12.62
C LEU A 281 -4.92 23.42 -11.48
N ILE A 282 -5.88 22.55 -11.79
CA ILE A 282 -6.68 21.84 -10.81
C ILE A 282 -6.34 20.36 -10.94
N PHE A 283 -5.80 19.77 -9.87
CA PHE A 283 -5.58 18.33 -9.79
C PHE A 283 -6.86 17.63 -9.31
N GLU A 284 -7.36 16.69 -10.10
CA GLU A 284 -8.66 16.03 -9.87
C GLU A 284 -8.50 14.64 -9.24
N GLY A 285 -7.26 14.19 -9.04
CA GLY A 285 -6.94 12.88 -8.50
C GLY A 285 -6.30 11.98 -9.56
N CYS A 286 -6.16 10.70 -9.23
CA CYS A 286 -5.72 9.70 -10.19
C CYS A 286 -6.35 8.35 -9.94
N HIS A 287 -6.39 7.55 -11.00
CA HIS A 287 -6.79 6.15 -10.95
C HIS A 287 -5.53 5.28 -11.07
N ILE A 288 -5.31 4.39 -10.11
CA ILE A 288 -4.22 3.41 -10.16
C ILE A 288 -4.77 2.02 -10.45
N SER A 289 -4.01 1.20 -11.16
CA SER A 289 -4.39 -0.19 -11.41
C SER A 289 -3.19 -1.11 -11.58
N ARG A 290 -3.37 -2.37 -11.16
CA ARG A 290 -2.42 -3.45 -11.41
C ARG A 290 -2.48 -3.81 -12.89
N ALA A 291 -1.39 -3.61 -13.60
CA ALA A 291 -1.28 -3.92 -15.02
C ALA A 291 -0.77 -5.36 -15.23
N PRO A 292 -0.93 -5.94 -16.43
CA PRO A 292 -0.22 -7.17 -16.81
C PRO A 292 1.30 -6.99 -16.71
N ASP A 293 2.02 -8.05 -16.35
CA ASP A 293 3.48 -7.99 -16.10
C ASP A 293 4.33 -7.64 -17.34
N ASP A 294 3.77 -7.74 -18.55
CA ASP A 294 4.42 -7.36 -19.81
C ASP A 294 4.02 -5.95 -20.29
N THR A 295 3.41 -5.15 -19.41
CA THR A 295 2.99 -3.79 -19.79
C THR A 295 4.24 -2.93 -19.97
N PRO A 296 4.50 -2.40 -21.18
CA PRO A 296 5.69 -1.61 -21.40
C PRO A 296 5.66 -0.36 -20.53
N GLU A 297 6.76 -0.12 -19.81
CA GLU A 297 6.94 1.14 -19.11
C GLU A 297 6.78 2.30 -20.07
N THR A 298 6.20 3.40 -19.59
CA THR A 298 6.03 4.59 -20.43
C THR A 298 7.39 5.24 -20.66
N THR A 299 8.04 4.91 -21.76
CA THR A 299 9.31 5.56 -22.13
C THR A 299 9.05 6.98 -22.59
N SER A 300 9.72 7.95 -21.97
CA SER A 300 9.79 9.33 -22.48
C SER A 300 10.46 9.31 -23.87
N VAL A 301 9.84 9.97 -24.85
CA VAL A 301 10.53 10.43 -26.08
C VAL A 301 11.06 11.83 -25.84
#